data_AF-A0A1F6WQL8-F1
#
_entry.id   AF-A0A1F6WQL8-F1
#
_cell.length_a   1.000
_cell.length_b   1.000
_cell.length_c   1.000
_cell.angle_alpha   90.00
_cell.angle_beta   90.00
_cell.angle_gamma   90.00
#
_symmetry.space_group_name_H-M   'P 1'
#
loop_
_entity.id
_entity.type
_entity.pdbx_description
1 polymer ?
#
loop_
_entity_poly.entity_id
_entity_poly.type
_entity_poly.pdbx_seq_one_letter_code
_entity_poly.pdbx_strand_id
1 'polypeptide(L)' 'MTREQYIRILQRELDKLNQEIDMKIISKESYSKESKEHKLLLKKIYQHTHKNSLKNFFMKIFTQRSLQF' A
#
# COMPACT_ATOMS: atom_id res chain seq x y z
N MET A 1 -11.41 0.79 17.94
CA MET A 1 -11.19 0.93 16.48
C MET A 1 -12.19 0.07 15.74
N THR A 2 -12.86 0.61 14.72
CA THR A 2 -13.67 -0.18 13.81
C THR A 2 -12.79 -0.84 12.73
N ARG A 3 -13.27 -1.92 12.10
CA ARG A 3 -12.57 -2.61 11.00
C ARG A 3 -12.15 -1.65 9.88
N GLU A 4 -13.02 -0.68 9.58
CA GLU A 4 -12.78 0.35 8.57
C GLU A 4 -11.67 1.33 8.98
N GLN A 5 -11.64 1.74 10.25
CA GLN A 5 -10.57 2.60 10.76
C GLN A 5 -9.22 1.89 10.70
N TYR A 6 -9.18 0.59 11.03
CA TYR A 6 -7.98 -0.22 10.92
C TYR A 6 -7.47 -0.30 9.47
N ILE A 7 -8.35 -0.56 8.51
CA ILE A 7 -8.00 -0.58 7.08
C ILE A 7 -7.49 0.79 6.62
N ARG A 8 -8.10 1.91 7.06
CA ARG A 8 -7.64 3.26 6.74
C ARG A 8 -6.26 3.58 7.28
N ILE A 9 -5.91 3.04 8.45
CA ILE A 9 -4.56 3.20 9.02
C ILE A 9 -3.55 2.44 8.18
N LEU A 10 -3.83 1.17 7.87
CA LEU A 10 -2.97 0.36 6.99
C LEU A 10 -2.79 1.01 5.60
N GLN A 11 -3.83 1.66 5.06
CA GLN A 11 -3.73 2.40 3.80
C GLN A 11 -2.73 3.56 3.89
N ARG A 12 -2.80 4.37 4.95
CA ARG A 12 -1.87 5.49 5.15
C ARG A 12 -0.42 5.01 5.30
N GLU A 13 -0.21 3.89 5.98
CA GLU A 13 1.12 3.27 6.10
C GLU A 13 1.63 2.76 4.76
N LEU A 14 0.77 2.11 3.98
CA LEU A 14 1.09 1.64 2.63
C LEU A 14 1.50 2.80 1.71
N ASP A 15 0.77 3.92 1.78
CA ASP A 15 1.05 5.12 0.97
C ASP A 15 2.40 5.76 1.30
N LYS A 16 2.77 5.77 2.59
CA LYS A 16 4.09 6.25 3.04
C LYS A 16 5.22 5.35 2.54
N LEU A 17 5.06 4.04 2.66
CA LEU A 17 6.05 3.09 2.14
C LEU A 17 6.23 3.23 0.62
N ASN A 18 5.14 3.45 -0.13
CA ASN A 18 5.24 3.70 -1.57
C ASN A 18 6.06 4.96 -1.86
N GLN A 19 5.82 6.06 -1.16
CA GLN A 19 6.62 7.28 -1.31
C GLN A 19 8.10 7.05 -0.98
N GLU A 20 8.38 6.28 0.08
CA GLU A 20 9.76 5.95 0.46
C GLU A 20 10.45 5.07 -0.60
N ILE A 21 9.75 4.06 -1.12
CA ILE A 21 10.23 3.22 -2.21
C ILE A 21 10.50 4.06 -3.46
N ASP A 22 9.57 4.95 -3.84
CA ASP A 22 9.73 5.84 -5.00
C ASP A 22 10.99 6.69 -4.85
N MET A 23 11.19 7.31 -3.68
CA MET A 23 12.40 8.09 -3.39
C MET A 23 13.67 7.24 -3.46
N LYS A 24 13.65 6.01 -2.93
CA LYS A 24 14.80 5.09 -3.00
C LYS A 24 15.08 4.64 -4.42
N ILE A 25 14.06 4.41 -5.24
CA ILE A 25 14.22 4.10 -6.67
C ILE A 25 14.91 5.28 -7.39
N ILE A 26 14.45 6.51 -7.15
CA ILE A 26 15.04 7.73 -7.74
C ILE A 26 16.51 7.86 -7.32
N SER A 27 16.80 7.66 -6.03
CA SER A 27 18.16 7.73 -5.47
C SER A 27 19.03 6.51 -5.82
N LYS A 28 18.50 5.51 -6.52
CA LYS A 28 19.15 4.21 -6.81
C LYS A 28 19.62 3.47 -5.55
N GLU A 29 18.92 3.67 -4.44
CA GLU A 29 19.15 3.00 -3.17
C GLU A 29 18.35 1.69 -3.08
N SER A 30 18.81 0.77 -2.22
CA SER A 30 18.08 -0.47 -1.95
C SER A 30 16.79 -0.18 -1.18
N TYR A 31 15.67 -0.62 -1.73
CA TYR A 31 14.32 -0.54 -1.15
C TYR A 31 13.78 -1.92 -0.75
N SER A 32 14.67 -2.90 -0.53
CA SER A 32 14.31 -4.30 -0.24
C SER A 32 13.55 -4.45 1.09
N LYS A 33 13.88 -3.63 2.08
CA LYS A 33 13.23 -3.64 3.39
C LYS A 33 11.78 -3.14 3.28
N GLU A 34 11.61 -1.98 2.64
CA GLU A 34 10.34 -1.30 2.45
C GLU A 34 9.41 -2.16 1.59
N SER A 35 9.95 -2.86 0.60
CA SER A 35 9.20 -3.84 -0.21
C SER A 35 8.64 -5.00 0.62
N LYS A 36 9.42 -5.53 1.57
CA LYS A 36 8.97 -6.62 2.46
C LYS A 36 7.86 -6.13 3.39
N GLU A 37 8.03 -4.93 3.95
CA GLU A 37 7.02 -4.30 4.81
C GLU A 37 5.73 -3.99 4.05
N HIS A 38 5.84 -3.45 2.84
CA HIS A 38 4.72 -3.20 1.94
C HIS A 38 3.94 -4.49 1.65
N LYS A 39 4.64 -5.59 1.31
CA LYS A 39 4.02 -6.90 1.08
C LYS A 39 3.31 -7.44 2.34
N LEU A 40 3.89 -7.23 3.52
CA LEU A 40 3.28 -7.64 4.79
C LEU A 40 1.99 -6.87 5.07
N LEU A 41 1.98 -5.55 4.85
CA LEU A 41 0.78 -4.72 5.01
C LEU A 41 -0.31 -5.12 4.03
N LEU A 42 0.03 -5.37 2.76
CA LEU A 42 -0.94 -5.89 1.78
C LEU A 42 -1.59 -7.20 2.24
N LYS A 43 -0.79 -8.12 2.81
CA LYS A 43 -1.32 -9.38 3.35
C LYS A 43 -2.28 -9.15 4.52
N LYS A 44 -1.98 -8.21 5.42
CA LYS A 44 -2.88 -7.82 6.52
C LYS A 44 -4.18 -7.23 5.99
N ILE A 45 -4.10 -6.30 5.03
CA ILE A 45 -5.29 -5.74 4.40
C ILE A 45 -6.13 -6.84 3.74
N TYR A 46 -5.50 -7.77 3.02
CA TYR A 46 -6.16 -8.90 2.39
C TYR A 46 -6.93 -9.77 3.38
N GLN A 47 -6.32 -10.09 4.54
CA GLN A 47 -6.99 -10.87 5.58
C GLN A 47 -8.20 -10.14 6.18
N HIS A 48 -8.15 -8.81 6.21
CA HIS A 48 -9.21 -7.99 6.80
C HIS A 48 -10.24 -7.46 5.78
N THR A 49 -10.11 -7.75 4.48
CA THR A 49 -11.06 -7.35 3.42
C THR A 49 -11.74 -8.58 2.78
N HIS A 50 -13.05 -8.50 2.51
CA HIS A 50 -13.77 -9.59 1.84
C HIS A 50 -13.36 -9.69 0.35
N LYS A 51 -13.36 -10.91 -0.21
CA LYS A 51 -12.93 -11.24 -1.59
C LYS A 51 -13.50 -10.31 -2.68
N ASN A 52 -14.75 -9.85 -2.57
CA ASN A 52 -15.36 -8.97 -3.57
C ASN A 52 -14.92 -7.50 -3.43
N SER A 53 -14.57 -7.06 -2.22
CA SER A 53 -14.06 -5.71 -1.97
C SER A 53 -12.59 -5.56 -2.37
N LEU A 54 -11.86 -6.67 -2.49
CA LEU A 54 -10.43 -6.69 -2.84
C LEU A 54 -10.16 -6.26 -4.27
N LYS A 55 -10.96 -6.70 -5.24
CA LYS A 55 -10.77 -6.30 -6.65
C LYS A 55 -10.94 -4.78 -6.80
N ASN A 56 -11.96 -4.23 -6.16
CA ASN A 56 -12.20 -2.79 -6.12
C ASN A 56 -11.16 -2.04 -5.29
N PHE A 57 -10.62 -2.66 -4.23
CA PHE A 57 -9.55 -2.10 -3.41
C PHE A 57 -8.22 -2.01 -4.17
N PHE A 58 -7.80 -3.09 -4.82
CA PHE A 58 -6.61 -3.11 -5.68
C PHE A 58 -6.77 -2.11 -6.82
N MET A 59 -7.91 -2.10 -7.51
CA MET A 59 -8.16 -1.08 -8.52
C MET A 59 -8.06 0.33 -7.92
N LYS A 60 -8.68 0.63 -6.77
CA LYS A 60 -8.58 1.95 -6.16
C LYS A 60 -7.15 2.37 -5.81
N ILE A 61 -6.34 1.47 -5.24
CA ILE A 61 -4.94 1.77 -4.89
C ILE A 61 -4.07 1.97 -6.12
N PHE A 62 -4.23 1.15 -7.16
CA PHE A 62 -3.43 1.25 -8.39
C PHE A 62 -3.90 2.38 -9.32
N THR A 63 -5.19 2.74 -9.29
CA THR A 63 -5.74 3.80 -10.16
C THR A 63 -5.47 5.20 -9.60
N GLN A 64 -5.13 5.35 -8.32
CA GLN A 64 -4.97 6.67 -7.70
C GLN A 64 -3.59 7.33 -7.88
N ARG A 65 -2.69 6.74 -8.66
CA ARG A 65 -1.40 7.37 -9.01
C ARG A 65 -1.13 7.23 -10.51
N SER A 66 -1.92 7.94 -11.32
CA SER A 66 -1.37 8.48 -12.56
C SER A 66 -0.20 9.38 -12.15
N LEU A 67 1.00 8.98 -12.55
CA LEU A 67 2.21 9.78 -12.51
C LEU A 67 1.92 11.15 -13.15
N GLN A 68 1.55 12.13 -12.33
CA GLN A 68 1.81 13.53 -12.66
C GLN A 68 3.28 13.74 -12.31
N PHE A 69 4.12 13.52 -13.32
CA PHE A 69 5.45 14.09 -13.41
C PHE A 69 5.37 15.62 -13.38
#